data_AF-A0A7S2N1H6-F1
#
_entry.id   AF-A0A7S2N1H6-F1
#
_cell.length_a   1.000
_cell.length_b   1.000
_cell.length_c   1.000
_cell.angle_alpha   90.00
_cell.angle_beta   90.00
_cell.angle_gamma   90.00
#
_symmetry.space_group_name_H-M   'P 1'
#
loop_
_entity.id
_entity.type
_entity.pdbx_description
1 polymer ?
#
loop_
_entity_poly.entity_id
_entity_poly.type
_entity_poly.pdbx_seq_one_letter_code
_entity_poly.pdbx_strand_id
1 'polypeptide(L)'
;MTLITKLPGMKSSTKTVSYIIPFLLLMGFWGIYEVSTLNKLDYEENHKAATGDSDCISLVDGGDMDNLLSELGQVFIVMPAKAAGTSFKDFTRQCMSSTSSTSYSELDNVLNSKEQMIQAFKSQMKIPSLIASHVYNSETICRMAKHATKETLFIYIYREETERMASAIKDMFSGCICLKQENLPAGVTVTEDKCVVNQAELADMIQMWGKRDDNEVSLSNTKLLTCETYNCVKDNRANLVFLNYKQASKLQKLLAKHHCPKVTHEVRSNVGSNKIPLSVALEDPNSSESTTLVSMADWLAAKIPLLELTFGLKEGASCQATTRAIEDNVLHSCPDKTLHFSGPNVEFPSF
;
A
#
# COMPACT_ATOMS: atom_id res chain seq x y z
N MET A 1 -33.74 51.44 -47.13
CA MET A 1 -32.90 50.74 -48.12
C MET A 1 -33.02 49.26 -47.82
N THR A 2 -33.77 48.59 -48.67
CA THR A 2 -34.25 47.21 -48.53
C THR A 2 -33.18 46.27 -49.06
N LEU A 3 -32.89 45.16 -48.37
CA LEU A 3 -32.73 43.89 -49.09
C LEU A 3 -33.05 42.72 -48.15
N ILE A 4 -34.23 42.17 -48.42
CA ILE A 4 -34.69 40.84 -48.06
C ILE A 4 -34.12 39.89 -49.11
N THR A 5 -33.54 38.76 -48.70
CA THR A 5 -33.59 37.54 -49.53
C THR A 5 -34.00 36.36 -48.67
N LYS A 6 -34.93 35.62 -49.25
CA LYS A 6 -35.73 34.52 -48.72
C LYS A 6 -35.57 33.37 -49.72
N LEU A 7 -35.94 32.16 -49.29
CA LEU A 7 -36.27 30.93 -50.05
C LEU A 7 -35.17 29.85 -50.09
N PRO A 8 -35.51 28.58 -50.41
CA PRO A 8 -36.49 27.65 -49.80
C PRO A 8 -35.81 26.27 -49.53
N GLY A 9 -36.31 25.29 -48.77
CA GLY A 9 -37.51 24.47 -48.99
C GLY A 9 -37.20 23.06 -49.54
N MET A 10 -37.21 22.06 -48.65
CA MET A 10 -37.86 20.73 -48.75
C MET A 10 -37.37 19.57 -49.67
N LYS A 11 -37.52 18.36 -49.06
CA LYS A 11 -37.69 16.95 -49.59
C LYS A 11 -36.39 16.18 -49.87
N SER A 12 -36.08 15.03 -49.28
CA SER A 12 -36.79 13.76 -48.95
C SER A 12 -36.30 12.62 -49.84
N SER A 13 -35.73 11.59 -49.18
CA SER A 13 -35.75 10.17 -49.55
C SER A 13 -35.04 9.70 -50.83
N THR A 14 -34.00 8.88 -50.67
CA THR A 14 -34.02 7.45 -51.09
C THR A 14 -32.82 6.68 -50.51
N LYS A 15 -33.09 5.44 -50.10
CA LYS A 15 -32.12 4.43 -49.69
C LYS A 15 -31.32 3.94 -50.90
N THR A 16 -30.02 3.77 -50.75
CA THR A 16 -29.24 2.81 -51.55
C THR A 16 -28.25 2.10 -50.64
N VAL A 17 -28.57 0.86 -50.29
CA VAL A 17 -27.64 -0.12 -49.75
C VAL A 17 -26.84 -0.65 -50.95
N SER A 18 -25.51 -0.57 -50.89
CA SER A 18 -24.64 -1.29 -51.82
C SER A 18 -23.45 -1.86 -51.05
N TYR A 19 -23.45 -3.19 -50.94
CA TYR A 19 -22.39 -4.03 -50.41
C TYR A 19 -21.36 -4.29 -51.50
N ILE A 20 -20.13 -3.76 -51.38
CA ILE A 20 -18.93 -4.34 -52.01
C ILE A 20 -17.69 -3.93 -51.20
N ILE A 21 -17.20 -4.79 -50.29
CA ILE A 21 -15.76 -5.01 -50.05
C ILE A 21 -15.58 -6.45 -49.51
N PRO A 22 -15.04 -7.39 -50.30
CA PRO A 22 -14.28 -8.50 -49.76
C PRO A 22 -12.79 -8.37 -50.16
N PHE A 23 -11.92 -9.10 -49.45
CA PHE A 23 -10.48 -9.24 -49.70
C PHE A 23 -9.56 -8.11 -49.20
N LEU A 24 -9.27 -8.08 -47.88
CA LEU A 24 -7.94 -7.77 -47.32
C LEU A 24 -7.90 -7.98 -45.79
N LEU A 25 -8.31 -9.17 -45.30
CA LEU A 25 -8.24 -9.52 -43.87
C LEU A 25 -7.91 -11.02 -43.65
N LEU A 26 -6.93 -11.57 -44.37
CA LEU A 26 -6.48 -12.96 -44.16
C LEU A 26 -4.95 -13.15 -44.22
N MET A 27 -4.16 -12.11 -43.88
CA MET A 27 -2.70 -12.21 -43.74
C MET A 27 -2.17 -11.53 -42.45
N GLY A 28 -3.03 -11.31 -41.44
CA GLY A 28 -2.69 -10.54 -40.23
C GLY A 28 -2.70 -11.31 -38.90
N PHE A 29 -2.96 -12.62 -38.91
CA PHE A 29 -3.17 -13.38 -37.66
C PHE A 29 -2.20 -14.55 -37.42
N TRP A 30 -1.14 -14.66 -38.22
CA TRP A 30 -0.09 -15.66 -37.98
C TRP A 30 1.23 -15.08 -37.41
N GLY A 31 1.31 -13.77 -37.19
CA GLY A 31 2.50 -13.12 -36.64
C GLY A 31 2.46 -12.77 -35.14
N ILE A 32 1.34 -13.01 -34.44
CA ILE A 32 1.19 -12.61 -33.02
C ILE A 32 1.40 -13.80 -32.05
N TYR A 33 1.27 -15.02 -32.55
CA TYR A 33 1.47 -16.23 -31.72
C TYR A 33 2.94 -16.64 -31.55
N GLU A 34 3.86 -16.16 -32.40
CA GLU A 34 5.28 -16.52 -32.31
C GLU A 34 6.11 -15.51 -31.50
N VAL A 35 5.67 -14.24 -31.43
CA VAL A 35 6.30 -13.21 -30.57
C VAL A 35 5.99 -13.45 -29.08
N SER A 36 4.86 -14.07 -28.77
CA SER A 36 4.42 -14.33 -27.39
C SER A 36 5.14 -15.53 -26.74
N THR A 37 5.67 -16.47 -27.52
CA THR A 37 6.50 -17.58 -27.00
C THR A 37 7.98 -17.22 -26.88
N LEU A 38 8.52 -16.39 -27.78
CA LEU A 38 9.91 -15.89 -27.67
C LEU A 38 10.10 -14.95 -26.47
N ASN A 39 9.15 -14.03 -26.22
CA ASN A 39 9.20 -13.19 -25.02
C ASN A 39 9.03 -13.98 -23.71
N LYS A 40 8.40 -15.16 -23.74
CA LYS A 40 8.20 -15.99 -22.54
C LYS A 40 9.46 -16.77 -22.15
N LEU A 41 10.23 -17.23 -23.15
CA LEU A 41 11.49 -17.93 -22.92
C LEU A 41 12.62 -16.98 -22.50
N ASP A 42 12.73 -15.79 -23.09
CA ASP A 42 13.68 -14.76 -22.64
C ASP A 42 13.31 -14.19 -21.26
N TYR A 43 12.02 -14.16 -20.90
CA TYR A 43 11.56 -13.76 -19.56
C TYR A 43 11.91 -14.83 -18.49
N GLU A 44 11.75 -16.11 -18.81
CA GLU A 44 12.07 -17.21 -17.86
C GLU A 44 13.58 -17.44 -17.71
N GLU A 45 14.39 -17.22 -18.76
CA GLU A 45 15.84 -17.41 -18.71
C GLU A 45 16.58 -16.23 -18.04
N ASN A 46 16.12 -14.99 -18.23
CA ASN A 46 16.65 -13.83 -17.49
C ASN A 46 16.15 -13.77 -16.03
N HIS A 47 15.02 -14.42 -15.68
CA HIS A 47 14.52 -14.49 -14.30
C HIS A 47 15.26 -15.48 -13.40
N LYS A 48 15.91 -16.49 -13.96
CA LYS A 48 16.78 -17.37 -13.17
C LYS A 48 18.10 -16.70 -12.79
N ALA A 49 18.54 -15.69 -13.56
CA ALA A 49 19.82 -15.01 -13.35
C ALA A 49 19.79 -13.89 -12.30
N ALA A 50 18.61 -13.44 -11.85
CA ALA A 50 18.44 -12.39 -10.84
C ALA A 50 18.10 -12.94 -9.43
N THR A 51 18.57 -14.16 -9.12
CA THR A 51 18.40 -14.79 -7.80
C THR A 51 19.63 -14.51 -6.92
N GLY A 52 19.86 -13.25 -6.57
CA GLY A 52 20.63 -12.97 -5.35
C GLY A 52 19.90 -13.61 -4.15
N ASP A 53 20.64 -14.20 -3.21
CA ASP A 53 20.15 -14.95 -2.02
C ASP A 53 19.02 -14.22 -1.28
N SER A 54 17.80 -14.41 -1.75
CA SER A 54 16.59 -13.85 -1.18
C SER A 54 15.85 -15.03 -0.56
N ASP A 55 16.09 -15.27 0.72
CA ASP A 55 15.61 -16.47 1.39
C ASP A 55 14.21 -16.22 1.95
N CYS A 56 13.27 -17.06 1.53
CA CYS A 56 12.02 -17.22 2.25
C CYS A 56 12.33 -17.70 3.66
N ILE A 57 11.99 -16.89 4.66
CA ILE A 57 12.21 -17.24 6.06
C ILE A 57 10.90 -17.62 6.74
N SER A 58 10.94 -18.64 7.60
CA SER A 58 9.74 -19.07 8.31
C SER A 58 9.45 -18.23 9.55
N LEU A 59 8.15 -18.04 9.84
CA LEU A 59 7.64 -17.37 11.05
C LEU A 59 7.22 -18.34 12.16
N VAL A 60 7.64 -19.61 12.08
CA VAL A 60 7.39 -20.60 13.13
C VAL A 60 8.36 -20.44 14.29
N ASP A 61 7.96 -20.90 15.47
CA ASP A 61 8.83 -20.98 16.64
C ASP A 61 9.99 -21.95 16.36
N GLY A 62 11.23 -21.55 16.65
CA GLY A 62 12.45 -22.24 16.25
C GLY A 62 12.80 -22.16 14.76
N GLY A 63 12.04 -21.39 13.96
CA GLY A 63 12.32 -21.12 12.56
C GLY A 63 13.35 -20.01 12.33
N ASP A 64 13.57 -19.65 11.07
CA ASP A 64 14.63 -18.70 10.68
C ASP A 64 14.42 -17.30 11.28
N MET A 65 13.18 -16.80 11.27
CA MET A 65 12.89 -15.49 11.86
C MET A 65 13.09 -15.50 13.38
N ASP A 66 12.75 -16.61 14.04
CA ASP A 66 12.94 -16.78 15.48
C ASP A 66 14.43 -16.78 15.84
N ASN A 67 15.26 -17.47 15.05
CA ASN A 67 16.71 -17.46 15.19
C ASN A 67 17.29 -16.05 14.96
N LEU A 68 16.87 -15.37 13.89
CA LEU A 68 17.31 -14.01 13.57
C LEU A 68 17.00 -13.02 14.69
N LEU A 69 15.80 -13.12 15.30
CA LEU A 69 15.40 -12.28 16.44
C LEU A 69 16.17 -12.61 17.72
N SER A 70 16.66 -13.84 17.87
CA SER A 70 17.49 -14.23 19.02
C SER A 70 18.92 -13.68 18.96
N GLU A 71 19.43 -13.42 17.75
CA GLU A 71 20.79 -12.95 17.50
C GLU A 71 20.90 -11.42 17.49
N LEU A 72 19.85 -10.72 17.04
CA LEU A 72 19.89 -9.28 16.82
C LEU A 72 19.35 -8.50 18.01
N GLY A 73 20.18 -7.60 18.55
CA GLY A 73 19.86 -6.83 19.76
C GLY A 73 18.86 -5.70 19.56
N GLN A 74 18.73 -5.19 18.33
CA GLN A 74 17.84 -4.06 18.00
C GLN A 74 16.97 -4.37 16.79
N VAL A 75 15.66 -4.25 16.95
CA VAL A 75 14.68 -4.44 15.88
C VAL A 75 13.89 -3.17 15.65
N PHE A 76 13.82 -2.74 14.38
CA PHE A 76 12.99 -1.65 13.91
C PHE A 76 11.91 -2.20 12.99
N ILE A 77 10.65 -2.06 13.39
CA ILE A 77 9.50 -2.33 12.55
C ILE A 77 9.12 -1.02 11.86
N VAL A 78 9.25 -1.01 10.55
CA VAL A 78 8.87 0.13 9.71
C VAL A 78 7.71 -0.26 8.81
N MET A 79 6.78 0.65 8.63
CA MET A 79 5.59 0.37 7.83
C MET A 79 5.00 1.64 7.23
N PRO A 80 4.36 1.57 6.06
CA PRO A 80 3.53 2.65 5.56
C PRO A 80 2.30 2.85 6.46
N ALA A 81 1.53 3.90 6.19
CA ALA A 81 0.17 3.99 6.69
C ALA A 81 -0.67 2.79 6.20
N LYS A 82 -1.66 2.38 7.00
CA LYS A 82 -2.52 1.20 6.76
C LYS A 82 -1.83 -0.17 6.62
N ALA A 83 -0.56 -0.37 6.97
CA ALA A 83 0.06 -1.70 7.02
C ALA A 83 0.22 -2.22 8.47
N ALA A 84 -0.91 -2.43 9.16
CA ALA A 84 -0.95 -2.92 10.56
C ALA A 84 -0.18 -2.08 11.60
N GLY A 85 0.25 -0.86 11.24
CA GLY A 85 1.21 -0.15 12.09
C GLY A 85 0.68 0.36 13.42
N THR A 86 -0.62 0.66 13.54
CA THR A 86 -1.19 0.95 14.87
C THR A 86 -1.03 -0.23 15.82
N SER A 87 -1.30 -1.46 15.37
CA SER A 87 -1.15 -2.66 16.19
C SER A 87 0.30 -2.87 16.63
N PHE A 88 1.29 -2.68 15.74
CA PHE A 88 2.70 -2.78 16.11
C PHE A 88 3.14 -1.65 17.05
N LYS A 89 2.70 -0.41 16.82
CA LYS A 89 3.00 0.71 17.72
C LYS A 89 2.43 0.48 19.12
N ASP A 90 1.20 -0.02 19.20
CA ASP A 90 0.56 -0.34 20.47
C ASP A 90 1.25 -1.51 21.16
N PHE A 91 1.65 -2.53 20.40
CA PHE A 91 2.46 -3.65 20.90
C PHE A 91 3.79 -3.16 21.50
N THR A 92 4.55 -2.34 20.77
CA THR A 92 5.81 -1.78 21.28
C THR A 92 5.58 -0.85 22.47
N ARG A 93 4.48 -0.07 22.47
CA ARG A 93 4.14 0.79 23.60
C ARG A 93 3.88 -0.02 24.87
N GLN A 94 3.12 -1.12 24.76
CA GLN A 94 2.86 -2.02 25.89
C GLN A 94 4.15 -2.65 26.39
N CYS A 95 5.02 -3.09 25.48
CA CYS A 95 6.33 -3.62 25.82
C CYS A 95 7.18 -2.63 26.64
N MET A 96 7.08 -1.34 26.32
CA MET A 96 7.85 -0.27 26.96
C MET A 96 7.20 0.34 28.21
N SER A 97 5.90 0.15 28.42
CA SER A 97 5.11 0.81 29.48
C SER A 97 5.56 0.51 30.93
N SER A 98 6.49 -0.43 31.12
CA SER A 98 7.00 -0.78 32.46
C SER A 98 8.07 0.16 33.04
N THR A 99 8.48 1.21 32.33
CA THR A 99 9.42 2.23 32.81
C THR A 99 8.70 3.55 33.10
N SER A 100 8.63 3.92 34.38
CA SER A 100 7.76 4.94 35.00
C SER A 100 8.11 6.41 34.73
N SER A 101 8.69 6.75 33.59
CA SER A 101 9.06 8.11 33.21
C SER A 101 8.59 8.38 31.79
N THR A 102 7.98 9.54 31.49
CA THR A 102 7.62 10.06 30.15
C THR A 102 8.53 9.46 29.08
N SER A 103 8.05 8.35 28.51
CA SER A 103 8.87 7.32 27.90
C SER A 103 8.70 7.40 26.39
N TYR A 104 9.65 6.85 25.64
CA TYR A 104 9.54 6.47 24.23
C TYR A 104 8.12 6.00 23.82
N SER A 105 7.37 5.39 24.74
CA SER A 105 5.95 5.03 24.62
C SER A 105 5.01 6.16 24.17
N GLU A 106 5.34 7.42 24.47
CA GLU A 106 4.54 8.60 24.14
C GLU A 106 4.92 9.21 22.78
N LEU A 107 6.09 8.87 22.23
CA LEU A 107 6.58 9.42 20.97
C LEU A 107 5.97 8.64 19.80
N ASP A 108 5.07 9.28 19.05
CA ASP A 108 4.51 8.68 17.85
C ASP A 108 5.43 8.85 16.64
N ASN A 109 5.62 7.76 15.90
CA ASN A 109 6.44 7.69 14.68
C ASN A 109 7.84 8.32 14.81
N VAL A 110 8.46 8.11 15.96
CA VAL A 110 9.76 8.67 16.39
C VAL A 110 10.89 8.52 15.36
N LEU A 111 10.85 7.47 14.52
CA LEU A 111 11.89 7.24 13.51
C LEU A 111 11.91 8.31 12.41
N ASN A 112 10.83 9.10 12.24
CA ASN A 112 10.81 10.19 11.27
C ASN A 112 11.56 11.44 11.78
N SER A 113 11.66 11.67 13.09
CA SER A 113 12.29 12.87 13.65
C SER A 113 13.60 12.55 14.38
N LYS A 114 14.69 13.16 13.89
CA LYS A 114 16.00 13.07 14.53
C LYS A 114 15.96 13.68 15.94
N GLU A 115 15.23 14.77 16.10
CA GLU A 115 15.08 15.50 17.37
C GLU A 115 14.36 14.64 18.40
N GLN A 116 13.28 13.96 18.00
CA GLN A 116 12.57 13.03 18.90
C GLN A 116 13.44 11.82 19.25
N MET A 117 14.21 11.26 18.32
CA MET A 117 15.18 10.21 18.62
C MET A 117 16.26 10.67 19.61
N ILE A 118 16.76 11.90 19.47
CA ILE A 118 17.74 12.48 20.42
C ILE A 118 17.10 12.70 21.79
N GLN A 119 15.85 13.19 21.85
CA GLN A 119 15.09 13.35 23.09
C GLN A 119 14.86 11.99 23.78
N ALA A 120 14.46 10.98 23.02
CA ALA A 120 14.29 9.61 23.48
C ALA A 120 15.61 9.05 24.06
N PHE A 121 16.71 9.24 23.35
CA PHE A 121 18.04 8.82 23.80
C PHE A 121 18.47 9.52 25.10
N LYS A 122 18.20 10.81 25.25
CA LYS A 122 18.54 11.58 26.45
C LYS A 122 17.67 11.26 27.66
N SER A 123 16.42 10.87 27.44
CA SER A 123 15.44 10.65 28.51
C SER A 123 15.52 9.27 29.15
N GLN A 124 16.18 8.30 28.52
CA GLN A 124 16.18 6.92 28.98
C GLN A 124 17.59 6.33 29.07
N MET A 125 17.91 5.71 30.22
CA MET A 125 19.16 4.96 30.39
C MET A 125 19.17 3.65 29.57
N LYS A 126 17.99 3.03 29.37
CA LYS A 126 17.83 1.82 28.58
C LYS A 126 17.02 2.15 27.32
N ILE A 127 17.65 2.00 26.16
CA ILE A 127 16.99 2.14 24.86
C ILE A 127 16.17 0.87 24.59
N PRO A 128 14.95 0.97 24.04
CA PRO A 128 14.17 -0.19 23.66
C PRO A 128 14.85 -1.01 22.57
N SER A 129 14.94 -2.32 22.77
CA SER A 129 15.38 -3.27 21.74
C SER A 129 14.38 -3.43 20.60
N LEU A 130 13.13 -2.95 20.76
CA LEU A 130 12.09 -3.03 19.75
C LEU A 130 11.38 -1.69 19.56
N ILE A 131 11.37 -1.18 18.34
CA ILE A 131 10.76 0.09 17.97
C ILE A 131 9.86 -0.10 16.76
N ALA A 132 8.63 0.41 16.82
CA ALA A 132 7.70 0.41 15.69
C ALA A 132 7.35 1.85 15.29
N SER A 133 7.41 2.17 14.01
CA SER A 133 7.08 3.50 13.50
C SER A 133 6.46 3.43 12.12
N HIS A 134 5.42 4.25 11.87
CA HIS A 134 5.13 4.57 10.47
C HIS A 134 6.29 5.36 9.89
N VAL A 135 6.57 5.15 8.61
CA VAL A 135 7.55 5.93 7.85
C VAL A 135 6.83 6.50 6.64
N TYR A 136 7.21 7.71 6.23
CA TYR A 136 6.47 8.45 5.20
C TYR A 136 7.30 8.81 3.96
N ASN A 137 8.62 8.64 4.01
CA ASN A 137 9.53 8.93 2.90
C ASN A 137 10.75 8.00 2.84
N SER A 138 11.37 7.93 1.66
CA SER A 138 12.61 7.19 1.39
C SER A 138 13.78 7.63 2.27
N GLU A 139 13.89 8.95 2.51
CA GLU A 139 14.98 9.53 3.31
C GLU A 139 15.08 8.90 4.70
N THR A 140 13.94 8.67 5.35
CA THR A 140 13.89 8.05 6.68
C THR A 140 14.44 6.62 6.66
N ILE A 141 14.00 5.80 5.71
CA ILE A 141 14.49 4.42 5.56
C ILE A 141 15.99 4.43 5.23
N CYS A 142 16.42 5.32 4.34
CA CYS A 142 17.82 5.41 3.95
C CYS A 142 18.71 5.88 5.11
N ARG A 143 18.28 6.87 5.89
CA ARG A 143 18.97 7.29 7.12
C ARG A 143 19.12 6.13 8.10
N MET A 144 18.06 5.35 8.28
CA MET A 144 18.10 4.17 9.15
C MET A 144 19.09 3.12 8.63
N ALA A 145 19.05 2.79 7.33
CA ALA A 145 19.98 1.84 6.72
C ALA A 145 21.45 2.30 6.85
N LYS A 146 21.74 3.58 6.61
CA LYS A 146 23.09 4.18 6.72
C LYS A 146 23.69 4.11 8.14
N HIS A 147 22.83 4.11 9.16
CA HIS A 147 23.25 4.10 10.55
C HIS A 147 22.95 2.78 11.25
N ALA A 148 22.54 1.76 10.49
CA ALA A 148 22.32 0.42 11.00
C ALA A 148 23.64 -0.19 11.48
N THR A 149 23.57 -0.92 12.58
CA THR A 149 24.70 -1.76 13.01
C THR A 149 24.47 -3.20 12.56
N LYS A 150 25.48 -4.07 12.71
CA LYS A 150 25.32 -5.51 12.44
C LYS A 150 24.27 -6.18 13.32
N GLU A 151 23.98 -5.59 14.48
CA GLU A 151 22.99 -6.07 15.46
C GLU A 151 21.59 -5.49 15.20
N THR A 152 21.41 -4.74 14.10
CA THR A 152 20.16 -4.08 13.75
C THR A 152 19.40 -4.88 12.71
N LEU A 153 18.13 -5.20 13.00
CA LEU A 153 17.15 -5.74 12.06
C LEU A 153 16.13 -4.67 11.68
N PHE A 154 15.88 -4.51 10.38
CA PHE A 154 14.71 -3.81 9.89
C PHE A 154 13.67 -4.82 9.43
N ILE A 155 12.43 -4.64 9.88
CA ILE A 155 11.29 -5.40 9.38
C ILE A 155 10.35 -4.41 8.70
N TYR A 156 10.30 -4.46 7.38
CA TYR A 156 9.36 -3.70 6.59
C TYR A 156 8.04 -4.45 6.45
N ILE A 157 6.99 -3.93 7.09
CA ILE A 157 5.65 -4.51 6.95
C ILE A 157 5.05 -4.04 5.64
N TYR A 158 5.05 -4.94 4.68
CA TYR A 158 4.57 -4.71 3.34
C TYR A 158 3.06 -4.92 3.24
N ARG A 159 2.39 -4.01 2.54
CA ARG A 159 1.01 -4.14 2.10
C ARG A 159 0.93 -3.63 0.67
N GLU A 160 0.27 -4.37 -0.21
CA GLU A 160 0.07 -3.94 -1.59
C GLU A 160 -0.61 -2.57 -1.67
N GLU A 161 -0.08 -1.70 -2.52
CA GLU A 161 -0.51 -0.30 -2.60
C GLU A 161 -1.99 -0.17 -2.92
N THR A 162 -2.49 -1.04 -3.79
CA THR A 162 -3.89 -1.09 -4.18
C THR A 162 -4.78 -1.50 -2.99
N GLU A 163 -4.42 -2.56 -2.25
CA GLU A 163 -5.13 -2.94 -1.02
C GLU A 163 -5.04 -1.83 0.07
N ARG A 164 -3.88 -1.19 0.20
CA ARG A 164 -3.61 -0.10 1.15
C ARG A 164 -4.52 1.09 0.85
N MET A 165 -4.59 1.51 -0.41
CA MET A 165 -5.39 2.64 -0.86
C MET A 165 -6.89 2.40 -0.63
N ALA A 166 -7.43 1.22 -1.00
CA ALA A 166 -8.81 0.87 -0.68
C ALA A 166 -9.10 0.96 0.82
N SER A 167 -8.14 0.51 1.65
CA SER A 167 -8.25 0.60 3.10
C SER A 167 -8.23 2.04 3.60
N ALA A 168 -7.39 2.90 3.02
CA ALA A 168 -7.31 4.31 3.36
C ALA A 168 -8.61 5.04 3.01
N ILE A 169 -9.16 4.81 1.82
CA ILE A 169 -10.44 5.40 1.39
C ILE A 169 -11.56 4.99 2.36
N LYS A 170 -11.71 3.69 2.64
CA LYS A 170 -12.70 3.19 3.61
C LYS A 170 -12.52 3.83 4.99
N ASP A 171 -11.28 4.04 5.43
CA ASP A 171 -11.00 4.63 6.73
C ASP A 171 -11.28 6.12 6.78
N MET A 172 -10.95 6.89 5.74
CA MET A 172 -11.30 8.30 5.64
C MET A 172 -12.83 8.49 5.73
N PHE A 173 -13.60 7.64 5.05
CA PHE A 173 -15.06 7.68 5.15
C PHE A 173 -15.57 7.27 6.52
N SER A 174 -15.22 6.06 6.96
CA SER A 174 -15.73 5.54 8.24
C SER A 174 -15.26 6.38 9.43
N GLY A 175 -13.99 6.79 9.48
CA GLY A 175 -13.36 7.48 10.59
C GLY A 175 -13.53 8.99 10.60
N CYS A 176 -13.48 9.64 9.43
CA CYS A 176 -13.44 11.10 9.36
C CYS A 176 -14.75 11.74 8.91
N ILE A 177 -15.50 11.12 7.99
CA ILE A 177 -16.74 11.70 7.45
C ILE A 177 -17.96 11.16 8.20
N CYS A 178 -18.20 9.85 8.11
CA CYS A 178 -19.46 9.25 8.53
C CYS A 178 -19.66 9.28 10.05
N LEU A 179 -18.58 9.27 10.84
CA LEU A 179 -18.67 9.35 12.30
C LEU A 179 -18.87 10.78 12.83
N LYS A 180 -18.43 11.81 12.11
CA LYS A 180 -18.48 13.18 12.63
C LYS A 180 -19.87 13.80 12.54
N GLN A 181 -20.72 13.34 11.61
CA GLN A 181 -22.12 13.75 11.33
C GLN A 181 -22.39 15.26 11.15
N GLU A 182 -21.49 16.13 11.58
CA GLU A 182 -21.51 17.57 11.43
C GLU A 182 -20.82 17.95 10.11
N ASN A 183 -21.43 18.86 9.35
CA ASN A 183 -20.88 19.39 8.09
C ASN A 183 -20.51 18.29 7.07
N LEU A 184 -21.42 17.35 6.84
CA LEU A 184 -21.24 16.33 5.80
C LEU A 184 -21.00 17.00 4.43
N PRO A 185 -20.02 16.51 3.64
CA PRO A 185 -19.85 16.94 2.26
C PRO A 185 -21.13 16.76 1.45
N ALA A 186 -21.27 17.55 0.37
CA ALA A 186 -22.37 17.38 -0.57
C ALA A 186 -22.40 15.93 -1.09
N GLY A 187 -23.59 15.35 -1.32
CA GLY A 187 -23.69 13.97 -1.80
C GLY A 187 -23.33 12.89 -0.78
N VAL A 188 -23.02 13.23 0.48
CA VAL A 188 -22.89 12.27 1.58
C VAL A 188 -24.14 12.31 2.46
N THR A 189 -24.74 11.14 2.69
CA THR A 189 -25.88 10.96 3.59
C THR A 189 -25.50 9.94 4.67
N VAL A 190 -25.63 10.33 5.93
CA VAL A 190 -25.41 9.44 7.07
C VAL A 190 -26.74 9.19 7.78
N THR A 191 -26.99 7.92 8.07
CA THR A 191 -28.10 7.44 8.90
C THR A 191 -27.52 6.61 10.04
N GLU A 192 -28.36 6.20 11.01
CA GLU A 192 -27.90 5.40 12.16
C GLU A 192 -27.19 4.10 11.75
N ASP A 193 -27.62 3.49 10.64
CA ASP A 193 -27.22 2.15 10.19
C ASP A 193 -26.32 2.14 8.95
N LYS A 194 -26.21 3.25 8.21
CA LYS A 194 -25.39 3.32 6.99
C LYS A 194 -24.91 4.73 6.66
N CYS A 195 -23.81 4.78 5.93
CA CYS A 195 -23.29 5.97 5.28
C CYS A 195 -23.28 5.76 3.76
N VAL A 196 -23.98 6.63 3.03
CA VAL A 196 -24.12 6.58 1.58
C VAL A 196 -23.41 7.79 0.98
N VAL A 197 -22.58 7.56 -0.03
CA VAL A 197 -21.90 8.63 -0.78
C VAL A 197 -22.22 8.53 -2.27
N ASN A 198 -22.52 9.66 -2.89
CA ASN A 198 -22.66 9.77 -4.34
C ASN A 198 -21.34 9.43 -5.06
N GLN A 199 -21.38 8.67 -6.15
CA GLN A 199 -20.17 8.28 -6.86
C GLN A 199 -19.31 9.46 -7.34
N ALA A 200 -19.93 10.52 -7.88
CA ALA A 200 -19.21 11.67 -8.39
C ALA A 200 -18.45 12.37 -7.27
N GLU A 201 -19.14 12.63 -6.15
CA GLU A 201 -18.51 13.22 -4.97
C GLU A 201 -17.40 12.30 -4.40
N LEU A 202 -17.63 11.00 -4.34
CA LEU A 202 -16.62 10.03 -3.91
C LEU A 202 -15.33 10.17 -4.75
N ALA A 203 -15.47 10.28 -6.07
CA ALA A 203 -14.35 10.45 -6.98
C ALA A 203 -13.59 11.76 -6.71
N ASP A 204 -14.31 12.87 -6.54
CA ASP A 204 -13.71 14.18 -6.25
C ASP A 204 -12.98 14.20 -4.90
N MET A 205 -13.57 13.59 -3.87
CA MET A 205 -12.94 13.44 -2.56
C MET A 205 -11.68 12.59 -2.62
N ILE A 206 -11.70 11.45 -3.31
CA ILE A 206 -10.51 10.60 -3.48
C ILE A 206 -9.40 11.38 -4.18
N GLN A 207 -9.72 12.11 -5.25
CA GLN A 207 -8.75 12.93 -5.96
C GLN A 207 -8.14 14.01 -5.05
N MET A 208 -8.98 14.70 -4.28
CA MET A 208 -8.53 15.71 -3.33
C MET A 208 -7.60 15.12 -2.26
N TRP A 209 -7.96 13.97 -1.68
CA TRP A 209 -7.13 13.31 -0.67
C TRP A 209 -5.81 12.80 -1.23
N GLY A 210 -5.80 12.29 -2.47
CA GLY A 210 -4.60 11.84 -3.14
C GLY A 210 -3.56 12.95 -3.36
N LYS A 211 -4.01 14.20 -3.51
CA LYS A 211 -3.14 15.37 -3.74
C LYS A 211 -2.59 16.02 -2.46
N ARG A 212 -3.05 15.58 -1.29
CA ARG A 212 -2.73 16.20 0.00
C ARG A 212 -1.79 15.31 0.79
N ASP A 213 -0.56 15.77 1.04
CA ASP A 213 0.50 14.97 1.68
C ASP A 213 0.23 14.59 3.14
N ASP A 214 -0.78 15.19 3.77
CA ASP A 214 -1.22 14.90 5.14
C ASP A 214 -2.35 13.86 5.21
N ASN A 215 -2.91 13.45 4.08
CA ASN A 215 -3.99 12.47 4.04
C ASN A 215 -3.49 11.06 3.86
N GLU A 216 -4.14 10.12 4.54
CA GLU A 216 -3.73 8.71 4.51
C GLU A 216 -3.82 8.07 3.11
N VAL A 217 -4.66 8.59 2.23
CA VAL A 217 -4.73 8.15 0.83
C VAL A 217 -3.42 8.46 0.09
N SER A 218 -2.77 9.61 0.33
CA SER A 218 -1.52 10.02 -0.34
C SER A 218 -0.25 9.43 0.29
N LEU A 219 -0.35 8.91 1.53
CA LEU A 219 0.75 8.24 2.26
C LEU A 219 0.98 6.82 1.70
N SER A 220 1.47 6.80 0.47
CA SER A 220 1.67 5.63 -0.39
C SER A 220 3.02 4.96 -0.16
N ASN A 221 3.08 3.64 -0.41
CA ASN A 221 4.34 2.91 -0.51
C ASN A 221 5.24 3.44 -1.63
N THR A 222 4.67 4.10 -2.65
CA THR A 222 5.44 4.64 -3.77
C THR A 222 6.46 5.69 -3.37
N LYS A 223 6.25 6.36 -2.23
CA LYS A 223 7.19 7.32 -1.62
C LYS A 223 8.24 6.65 -0.74
N LEU A 224 8.05 5.38 -0.37
CA LEU A 224 8.92 4.61 0.51
C LEU A 224 9.78 3.61 -0.24
N LEU A 225 9.18 2.85 -1.15
CA LEU A 225 9.80 1.81 -1.95
C LEU A 225 10.23 2.38 -3.31
N THR A 226 11.18 3.31 -3.26
CA THR A 226 11.76 3.98 -4.43
C THR A 226 13.09 3.32 -4.82
N CYS A 227 13.59 3.65 -6.02
CA CYS A 227 14.95 3.24 -6.40
C CYS A 227 16.01 3.72 -5.39
N GLU A 228 15.84 4.94 -4.87
CA GLU A 228 16.73 5.49 -3.83
C GLU A 228 16.73 4.60 -2.59
N THR A 229 15.56 4.17 -2.11
CA THR A 229 15.46 3.28 -0.95
C THR A 229 16.14 1.95 -1.21
N TYR A 230 15.86 1.29 -2.34
CA TYR A 230 16.47 0.00 -2.66
C TYR A 230 18.00 0.11 -2.77
N ASN A 231 18.50 1.13 -3.48
CA ASN A 231 19.94 1.38 -3.58
C ASN A 231 20.54 1.66 -2.21
N CYS A 232 19.88 2.47 -1.39
CA CYS A 232 20.40 2.77 -0.05
C CYS A 232 20.45 1.54 0.86
N VAL A 233 19.44 0.66 0.82
CA VAL A 233 19.47 -0.60 1.55
C VAL A 233 20.61 -1.50 1.04
N LYS A 234 20.76 -1.61 -0.28
CA LYS A 234 21.83 -2.40 -0.93
C LYS A 234 23.22 -1.89 -0.56
N ASP A 235 23.46 -0.59 -0.72
CA ASP A 235 24.76 0.05 -0.50
C ASP A 235 25.20 -0.02 0.97
N ASN A 236 24.25 -0.02 1.90
CA ASN A 236 24.54 -0.06 3.34
C ASN A 236 24.41 -1.46 3.95
N ARG A 237 24.00 -2.47 3.16
CA ARG A 237 23.88 -3.89 3.58
C ARG A 237 23.07 -4.06 4.88
N ALA A 238 21.98 -3.31 4.99
CA ALA A 238 21.10 -3.40 6.15
C ALA A 238 20.41 -4.77 6.19
N ASN A 239 20.32 -5.40 7.37
CA ASN A 239 19.50 -6.60 7.54
C ASN A 239 18.03 -6.20 7.42
N LEU A 240 17.37 -6.58 6.33
CA LEU A 240 16.02 -6.15 6.02
C LEU A 240 15.13 -7.36 5.75
N VAL A 241 14.03 -7.46 6.48
CA VAL A 241 12.98 -8.45 6.25
C VAL A 241 11.76 -7.74 5.69
N PHE A 242 11.27 -8.17 4.53
CA PHE A 242 9.94 -7.82 4.04
C PHE A 242 8.94 -8.85 4.56
N LEU A 243 7.86 -8.38 5.16
CA LEU A 243 6.83 -9.23 5.72
C LEU A 243 5.45 -8.74 5.30
N ASN A 244 4.64 -9.64 4.72
CA ASN A 244 3.26 -9.30 4.39
C ASN A 244 2.46 -8.96 5.67
N TYR A 245 1.75 -7.84 5.67
CA TYR A 245 0.99 -7.35 6.84
C TYR A 245 0.01 -8.38 7.43
N LYS A 246 -0.48 -9.33 6.62
CA LYS A 246 -1.37 -10.42 7.07
C LYS A 246 -0.69 -11.36 8.08
N GLN A 247 0.65 -11.33 8.16
CA GLN A 247 1.45 -12.13 9.10
C GLN A 247 1.77 -11.39 10.41
N ALA A 248 1.24 -10.18 10.61
CA ALA A 248 1.57 -9.34 11.77
C ALA A 248 1.38 -10.08 13.10
N SER A 249 0.31 -10.86 13.24
CA SER A 249 0.01 -11.64 14.45
C SER A 249 1.06 -12.72 14.74
N LYS A 250 1.61 -13.38 13.71
CA LYS A 250 2.68 -14.37 13.88
C LYS A 250 3.96 -13.68 14.32
N LEU A 251 4.31 -12.57 13.66
CA LEU A 251 5.50 -11.80 14.00
C LEU A 251 5.43 -11.26 15.45
N GLN A 252 4.30 -10.70 15.88
CA GLN A 252 4.13 -10.22 17.26
C GLN A 252 4.42 -11.31 18.31
N LYS A 253 4.07 -12.57 18.05
CA LYS A 253 4.37 -13.69 18.96
C LYS A 253 5.87 -13.94 19.08
N LEU A 254 6.60 -13.94 17.97
CA LEU A 254 8.06 -14.09 17.98
C LEU A 254 8.75 -12.89 18.65
N LEU A 255 8.29 -11.67 18.35
CA LEU A 255 8.81 -10.46 18.99
C LEU A 255 8.54 -10.44 20.50
N ALA A 256 7.38 -10.93 20.93
CA ALA A 256 7.06 -11.07 22.35
C ALA A 256 8.05 -12.00 23.05
N LYS A 257 8.39 -13.14 22.43
CA LYS A 257 9.37 -14.08 22.97
C LYS A 257 10.74 -13.44 23.24
N HIS A 258 11.28 -12.67 22.28
CA HIS A 258 12.66 -12.17 22.35
C HIS A 258 12.80 -10.77 22.96
N HIS A 259 11.88 -9.86 22.65
CA HIS A 259 12.04 -8.45 23.02
C HIS A 259 10.99 -7.98 24.03
N CYS A 260 9.85 -8.66 24.13
CA CYS A 260 8.68 -8.17 24.88
C CYS A 260 7.94 -9.27 25.68
N PRO A 261 8.61 -10.06 26.54
CA PRO A 261 8.01 -11.26 27.16
C PRO A 261 6.84 -10.98 28.11
N LYS A 262 6.65 -9.72 28.50
CA LYS A 262 5.52 -9.28 29.32
C LYS A 262 4.20 -9.20 28.52
N VAL A 263 4.26 -9.07 27.19
CA VAL A 263 3.09 -9.02 26.33
C VAL A 263 2.70 -10.45 25.97
N THR A 264 1.73 -11.00 26.70
CA THR A 264 1.32 -12.42 26.59
C THR A 264 0.14 -12.64 25.64
N HIS A 265 -0.45 -11.58 25.11
CA HIS A 265 -1.61 -11.63 24.23
C HIS A 265 -1.35 -10.87 22.94
N GLU A 266 -2.11 -11.20 21.90
CA GLU A 266 -2.04 -10.50 20.62
C GLU A 266 -2.59 -9.09 20.77
N VAL A 267 -1.83 -8.09 20.29
CA VAL A 267 -2.26 -6.69 20.31
C VAL A 267 -2.88 -6.37 18.95
N ARG A 268 -4.21 -6.26 18.95
CA ARG A 268 -5.00 -5.88 17.79
C ARG A 268 -5.60 -4.49 18.00
N SER A 269 -5.30 -3.58 17.09
CA SER A 269 -5.84 -2.22 17.08
C SER A 269 -6.54 -1.94 15.76
N ASN A 270 -7.56 -1.08 15.79
CA ASN A 270 -8.36 -0.70 14.62
C ASN A 270 -9.03 -1.88 13.89
N VAL A 271 -9.43 -2.92 14.62
CA VAL A 271 -10.25 -4.01 14.07
C VAL A 271 -11.60 -3.42 13.68
N GLY A 272 -12.01 -3.57 12.43
CA GLY A 272 -13.14 -2.84 11.83
C GLY A 272 -14.54 -3.17 12.37
N SER A 273 -14.67 -3.77 13.55
CA SER A 273 -15.93 -4.28 14.12
C SER A 273 -16.97 -3.20 14.46
N ASN A 274 -16.57 -1.93 14.60
CA ASN A 274 -17.48 -0.85 14.99
C ASN A 274 -17.71 0.19 13.87
N LYS A 275 -17.49 -0.19 12.60
CA LYS A 275 -17.59 0.73 11.47
C LYS A 275 -18.97 0.66 10.84
N ILE A 276 -19.62 1.82 10.69
CA ILE A 276 -20.90 1.96 9.97
C ILE A 276 -20.71 1.44 8.53
N PRO A 277 -21.62 0.59 8.02
CA PRO A 277 -21.62 0.16 6.63
C PRO A 277 -21.54 1.34 5.65
N LEU A 278 -20.64 1.22 4.66
CA LEU A 278 -20.42 2.22 3.62
C LEU A 278 -21.00 1.74 2.29
N SER A 279 -21.85 2.57 1.68
CA SER A 279 -22.44 2.32 0.35
C SER A 279 -22.17 3.48 -0.60
N VAL A 280 -22.09 3.16 -1.89
CA VAL A 280 -21.94 4.14 -2.97
C VAL A 280 -23.23 4.17 -3.77
N ALA A 281 -23.78 5.37 -3.93
CA ALA A 281 -24.92 5.64 -4.78
C ALA A 281 -24.46 5.84 -6.22
N LEU A 282 -24.93 4.96 -7.11
CA LEU A 282 -24.71 5.04 -8.55
C LEU A 282 -25.93 5.69 -9.19
N GLU A 283 -25.70 6.81 -9.87
CA GLU A 283 -26.71 7.45 -10.69
C GLU A 283 -26.83 6.71 -12.03
N ASP A 284 -28.05 6.37 -12.43
CA ASP A 284 -28.32 5.87 -13.76
C ASP A 284 -28.34 7.05 -14.74
N PRO A 285 -27.45 7.11 -15.75
CA PRO A 285 -27.43 8.20 -16.71
C PRO A 285 -28.73 8.31 -17.52
N ASN A 286 -29.56 7.27 -17.55
CA ASN A 286 -30.82 7.22 -18.29
C ASN A 286 -32.06 7.40 -17.40
N SER A 287 -31.90 7.49 -16.08
CA SER A 287 -33.02 7.62 -15.15
C SER A 287 -32.66 8.55 -13.99
N SER A 288 -33.39 9.66 -13.90
CA SER A 288 -33.30 10.60 -12.78
C SER A 288 -33.88 10.06 -11.47
N GLU A 289 -34.54 8.90 -11.49
CA GLU A 289 -35.27 8.35 -10.33
C GLU A 289 -34.68 7.03 -9.80
N SER A 290 -33.76 6.40 -10.53
CA SER A 290 -33.17 5.11 -10.13
C SER A 290 -31.74 5.28 -9.63
N THR A 291 -31.55 5.26 -8.31
CA THR A 291 -30.22 5.15 -7.69
C THR A 291 -29.96 3.71 -7.29
N THR A 292 -28.88 3.13 -7.82
CA THR A 292 -28.42 1.80 -7.38
C THR A 292 -27.43 1.97 -6.23
N LEU A 293 -27.65 1.29 -5.12
CA LEU A 293 -26.70 1.26 -4.01
C LEU A 293 -25.81 0.03 -4.13
N VAL A 294 -24.49 0.24 -4.12
CA VAL A 294 -23.50 -0.83 -4.04
C VAL A 294 -22.66 -0.67 -2.79
N SER A 295 -22.05 -1.74 -2.29
CA SER A 295 -21.14 -1.60 -1.15
C SER A 295 -19.88 -0.83 -1.59
N MET A 296 -19.30 -0.04 -0.68
CA MET A 296 -18.02 0.64 -0.94
C MET A 296 -16.91 -0.38 -1.27
N ALA A 297 -16.97 -1.58 -0.70
CA ALA A 297 -16.00 -2.63 -0.99
C ALA A 297 -16.10 -3.10 -2.46
N ASP A 298 -17.31 -3.35 -2.95
CA ASP A 298 -17.54 -3.80 -4.33
C ASP A 298 -17.20 -2.69 -5.33
N TRP A 299 -17.60 -1.46 -5.00
CA TRP A 299 -17.27 -0.29 -5.84
C TRP A 299 -15.76 -0.12 -5.96
N LEU A 300 -15.03 -0.17 -4.84
CA LEU A 300 -13.57 -0.07 -4.84
C LEU A 300 -12.96 -1.23 -5.63
N ALA A 301 -13.37 -2.48 -5.39
CA ALA A 301 -12.85 -3.62 -6.14
C ALA A 301 -13.01 -3.47 -7.66
N ALA A 302 -14.13 -2.91 -8.11
CA ALA A 302 -14.40 -2.67 -9.53
C ALA A 302 -13.61 -1.48 -10.12
N LYS A 303 -13.33 -0.43 -9.33
CA LYS A 303 -12.74 0.82 -9.83
C LYS A 303 -11.24 0.96 -9.57
N ILE A 304 -10.69 0.22 -8.60
CA ILE A 304 -9.31 0.37 -8.15
C ILE A 304 -8.25 0.33 -9.24
N PRO A 305 -8.35 -0.53 -10.28
CA PRO A 305 -7.32 -0.58 -11.32
C PRO A 305 -7.25 0.71 -12.14
N LEU A 306 -8.36 1.45 -12.21
CA LEU A 306 -8.43 2.73 -12.89
C LEU A 306 -8.17 3.90 -11.93
N LEU A 307 -8.53 3.80 -10.65
CA LEU A 307 -8.34 4.90 -9.68
C LEU A 307 -6.89 5.39 -9.63
N GLU A 308 -5.93 4.46 -9.59
CA GLU A 308 -4.50 4.81 -9.55
C GLU A 308 -4.06 5.60 -10.78
N LEU A 309 -4.51 5.17 -11.96
CA LEU A 309 -4.21 5.82 -13.24
C LEU A 309 -4.94 7.17 -13.38
N THR A 310 -6.24 7.18 -13.11
CA THR A 310 -7.12 8.35 -13.28
C THR A 310 -6.70 9.51 -12.37
N PHE A 311 -6.22 9.21 -11.17
CA PHE A 311 -5.84 10.23 -10.19
C PHE A 311 -4.33 10.39 -10.01
N GLY A 312 -3.51 9.75 -10.86
CA GLY A 312 -2.06 9.90 -10.82
C GLY A 312 -1.44 9.47 -9.48
N LEU A 313 -2.05 8.51 -8.78
CA LEU A 313 -1.69 8.18 -7.38
C LEU A 313 -0.32 7.48 -7.26
N LYS A 314 0.23 7.06 -8.40
CA LYS A 314 1.57 6.47 -8.52
C LYS A 314 2.53 7.33 -9.38
N GLU A 315 2.22 8.60 -9.65
CA GLU A 315 3.08 9.46 -10.49
C GLU A 315 4.52 9.60 -9.95
N GLY A 316 4.70 9.59 -8.63
CA GLY A 316 6.01 9.64 -7.98
C GLY A 316 6.72 8.29 -7.83
N ALA A 317 6.11 7.19 -8.31
CA ALA A 317 6.63 5.86 -8.10
C ALA A 317 7.87 5.60 -8.97
N SER A 318 8.94 5.09 -8.35
CA SER A 318 10.13 4.60 -9.05
C SER A 318 10.38 3.13 -8.72
N CYS A 319 11.18 2.44 -9.53
CA CYS A 319 11.52 1.01 -9.36
C CYS A 319 10.30 0.09 -9.17
N GLN A 320 9.19 0.38 -9.86
CA GLN A 320 7.98 -0.43 -9.79
C GLN A 320 8.20 -1.87 -10.25
N ALA A 321 9.08 -2.11 -11.23
CA ALA A 321 9.44 -3.46 -11.66
C ALA A 321 10.08 -4.26 -10.51
N THR A 322 11.05 -3.68 -9.81
CA THR A 322 11.69 -4.29 -8.63
C THR A 322 10.68 -4.56 -7.52
N THR A 323 9.81 -3.59 -7.19
CA THR A 323 8.77 -3.77 -6.17
C THR A 323 7.82 -4.92 -6.53
N ARG A 324 7.35 -4.98 -7.78
CA ARG A 324 6.50 -6.08 -8.27
C ARG A 324 7.22 -7.41 -8.26
N ALA A 325 8.51 -7.45 -8.59
CA ALA A 325 9.28 -8.69 -8.52
C ALA A 325 9.41 -9.21 -7.08
N ILE A 326 9.60 -8.32 -6.09
CA ILE A 326 9.56 -8.70 -4.67
C ILE A 326 8.19 -9.25 -4.30
N GLU A 327 7.10 -8.63 -4.78
CA GLU A 327 5.72 -9.09 -4.56
C GLU A 327 5.48 -10.48 -5.17
N ASP A 328 5.68 -10.60 -6.47
CA ASP A 328 5.33 -11.78 -7.27
C ASP A 328 6.28 -12.95 -7.02
N ASN A 329 7.58 -12.72 -7.16
CA ASN A 329 8.55 -13.81 -7.13
C ASN A 329 8.79 -14.31 -5.72
N VAL A 330 8.58 -13.46 -4.71
CA VAL A 330 9.13 -13.72 -3.38
C VAL A 330 8.07 -13.67 -2.29
N LEU A 331 7.37 -12.56 -2.09
CA LEU A 331 6.33 -12.48 -1.04
C LEU A 331 5.14 -13.40 -1.30
N HIS A 332 4.75 -13.61 -2.56
CA HIS A 332 3.69 -14.54 -2.92
C HIS A 332 4.14 -16.01 -2.98
N SER A 333 5.43 -16.24 -3.28
CA SER A 333 6.01 -17.59 -3.33
C SER A 333 6.39 -18.15 -1.97
N CYS A 334 6.77 -17.30 -1.00
CA CYS A 334 7.14 -17.76 0.34
C CYS A 334 5.90 -18.30 1.09
N PRO A 335 5.96 -19.51 1.69
CA PRO A 335 4.83 -20.09 2.43
C PRO A 335 4.31 -19.19 3.55
N ASP A 336 5.22 -18.55 4.28
CA ASP A 336 4.92 -17.60 5.34
C ASP A 336 4.90 -16.13 4.87
N LYS A 337 5.03 -15.87 3.56
CA LYS A 337 5.04 -14.51 2.96
C LYS A 337 6.02 -13.54 3.65
N THR A 338 7.18 -14.07 4.00
CA THR A 338 8.25 -13.37 4.70
C THR A 338 9.57 -13.64 3.97
N LEU A 339 10.29 -12.56 3.72
CA LEU A 339 11.46 -12.55 2.88
C LEU A 339 12.59 -11.80 3.58
N HIS A 340 13.76 -12.41 3.64
CA HIS A 340 14.96 -11.79 4.20
C HIS A 340 15.92 -11.33 3.10
N PHE A 341 16.46 -10.11 3.27
CA PHE A 341 17.59 -9.57 2.53
C PHE A 341 18.71 -9.25 3.51
N SER A 342 19.84 -9.94 3.38
CA SER A 342 21.05 -9.63 4.14
C SER A 342 22.32 -9.99 3.35
N GLY A 343 23.41 -9.28 3.60
CA GLY A 343 24.75 -9.68 3.15
C GLY A 343 25.32 -8.94 1.93
N PRO A 344 26.54 -9.34 1.50
CA PRO A 344 27.30 -8.67 0.43
C PRO A 344 26.76 -8.92 -0.99
N ASN A 345 25.91 -9.94 -1.16
CA ASN A 345 25.38 -10.37 -2.46
C ASN A 345 23.89 -10.07 -2.60
N VAL A 346 23.36 -9.11 -1.83
CA VAL A 346 21.96 -8.67 -1.98
C VAL A 346 21.83 -7.95 -3.32
N GLU A 347 21.38 -8.69 -4.32
CA GLU A 347 20.91 -8.14 -5.56
C GLU A 347 19.39 -8.07 -5.49
N PHE A 348 18.86 -6.84 -5.38
CA PHE A 348 17.49 -6.62 -5.77
C PHE A 348 17.37 -6.98 -7.25
N PRO A 349 16.30 -7.68 -7.67
CA PRO A 349 16.12 -8.04 -9.06
C PRO A 349 16.14 -6.75 -9.91
N SER A 350 17.18 -6.65 -10.74
CA SER A 350 17.39 -5.56 -11.68
C SER A 350 16.64 -5.88 -12.97
N PHE A 351 15.83 -4.93 -13.42
CA PHE A 351 15.06 -5.01 -14.66
C PHE A 351 15.51 -3.94 -15.64
#